data_AF-A0A0Q7PBG7-F1
#
_entry.id   AF-A0A0Q7PBG7-F1
#
_cell.length_a   1.000
_cell.length_b   1.000
_cell.length_c   1.000
_cell.angle_alpha   90.00
_cell.angle_beta   90.00
_cell.angle_gamma   90.00
#
_symmetry.space_group_name_H-M   'P 1'
#
loop_
_entity.id
_entity.type
_entity.pdbx_description
1 polymer ?
#
loop_
_entity_poly.entity_id
_entity_poly.type
_entity_poly.pdbx_seq_one_letter_code
_entity_poly.pdbx_strand_id
1 'polypeptide(L)'
;MLKLVFTGVWICAVSLGSVYFSIQHASAPVETDAEAERRALQEYIPGELITVPVITDGAVQGYFLTKLSFSVDKAKAKAMDVPFKESVTNALFDILVGQKLINVADTSNFDLASFKTIVKDQLNKQLRDEVIFQVLVEQLEYLSKTDVARIANSANEKQRKPVPIVDKNGDTASDQMPESEKRAAAAGH
;
A
#
# COMPACT_ATOMS: atom_id res chain seq x y z
N MET A 1 -59.26 -15.86 -11.04
CA MET A 1 -58.57 -15.05 -12.09
C MET A 1 -57.77 -13.88 -11.51
N LEU A 2 -58.31 -13.09 -10.57
CA LEU A 2 -57.63 -11.89 -10.04
C LEU A 2 -56.33 -12.14 -9.24
N LYS A 3 -56.23 -13.29 -8.55
CA LYS A 3 -55.03 -13.68 -7.77
C LYS A 3 -53.75 -13.81 -8.61
N LEU A 4 -53.85 -14.24 -9.87
CA LEU A 4 -52.70 -14.41 -10.77
C LEU A 4 -52.15 -13.05 -11.27
N VAL A 5 -53.03 -12.07 -11.45
CA VAL A 5 -52.64 -10.71 -11.86
C VAL A 5 -51.85 -10.04 -10.74
N PHE A 6 -52.29 -10.18 -9.49
CA PHE A 6 -51.58 -9.61 -8.34
C PHE A 6 -50.19 -10.23 -8.13
N THR A 7 -50.02 -11.53 -8.35
CA THR A 7 -48.70 -12.17 -8.27
C THR A 7 -47.76 -11.70 -9.39
N GLY A 8 -48.26 -11.48 -10.61
CA GLY A 8 -47.45 -10.93 -11.70
C GLY A 8 -46.98 -9.51 -11.42
N VAL A 9 -47.88 -8.63 -10.97
CA VAL A 9 -47.56 -7.24 -10.61
C VAL A 9 -46.55 -7.19 -9.46
N TRP A 10 -46.70 -8.07 -8.46
CA TRP A 10 -45.76 -8.18 -7.35
C TRP A 10 -44.35 -8.55 -7.79
N ILE A 11 -44.21 -9.55 -8.68
CA ILE A 11 -42.90 -9.98 -9.20
C ILE A 11 -42.22 -8.85 -9.99
N CYS A 12 -42.99 -8.11 -10.80
CA CYS A 12 -42.47 -6.94 -11.51
C CYS A 12 -41.98 -5.84 -10.56
N ALA A 13 -42.73 -5.57 -9.48
CA ALA A 13 -42.34 -4.57 -8.48
C ALA A 13 -41.05 -4.96 -7.74
N VAL A 14 -40.91 -6.23 -7.36
CA VAL A 14 -39.69 -6.75 -6.70
C VAL A 14 -38.48 -6.68 -7.64
N SER A 15 -38.66 -7.03 -8.91
CA SER A 15 -37.59 -7.00 -9.91
C SER A 15 -37.12 -5.56 -10.18
N LEU A 16 -38.05 -4.62 -10.38
CA LEU A 16 -37.73 -3.21 -10.57
C LEU A 16 -37.08 -2.60 -9.33
N GLY A 17 -37.58 -2.93 -8.13
CA GLY A 17 -36.99 -2.49 -6.86
C GLY A 17 -35.57 -3.02 -6.67
N SER A 18 -35.31 -4.28 -7.01
CA SER A 18 -33.98 -4.89 -6.93
C SER A 18 -33.00 -4.25 -7.92
N VAL A 19 -33.41 -4.02 -9.18
CA VAL A 19 -32.58 -3.33 -10.17
C VAL A 19 -32.31 -1.88 -9.76
N TYR A 20 -33.33 -1.16 -9.29
CA TYR A 20 -33.17 0.23 -8.83
C TYR A 20 -32.23 0.32 -7.62
N PHE A 21 -32.42 -0.55 -6.63
CA PHE A 21 -31.53 -0.60 -5.46
C PHE A 21 -30.11 -1.00 -5.86
N SER A 22 -29.96 -1.96 -6.78
CA SER A 22 -28.66 -2.34 -7.33
C SER A 22 -27.97 -1.17 -8.03
N ILE A 23 -28.68 -0.37 -8.85
CA ILE A 23 -28.09 0.81 -9.51
C ILE A 23 -27.72 1.89 -8.48
N GLN A 24 -28.57 2.08 -7.47
CA GLN A 24 -28.34 3.11 -6.45
C GLN A 24 -27.19 2.76 -5.50
N HIS A 25 -26.97 1.48 -5.20
CA HIS A 25 -25.82 1.02 -4.41
C HIS A 25 -24.57 0.70 -5.25
N ALA A 26 -24.73 0.38 -6.54
CA ALA A 26 -23.61 0.16 -7.47
C ALA A 26 -23.21 1.43 -8.23
N SER A 27 -23.67 2.61 -7.79
CA SER A 27 -23.17 3.87 -8.31
C SER A 27 -21.69 3.96 -7.93
N ALA A 28 -20.83 3.63 -8.89
CA ALA A 28 -19.42 3.96 -8.81
C ALA A 28 -19.32 5.47 -8.52
N PRO A 29 -18.38 5.92 -7.66
CA PRO A 29 -18.20 7.34 -7.41
C PRO A 29 -18.15 8.08 -8.74
N VAL A 30 -18.99 9.11 -8.91
CA VAL A 30 -18.90 9.98 -10.08
C VAL A 30 -17.54 10.63 -10.00
N GLU A 31 -16.62 10.19 -10.86
CA GLU A 31 -15.30 10.77 -10.89
C GLU A 31 -15.41 12.24 -11.24
N THR A 32 -14.85 13.06 -10.37
CA THR A 32 -14.69 14.48 -10.64
C THR A 32 -13.71 14.66 -11.80
N ASP A 33 -13.86 15.73 -12.59
CA ASP A 33 -12.92 16.03 -13.69
C ASP A 33 -11.46 16.05 -13.19
N ALA A 34 -11.24 16.46 -11.94
CA ALA A 34 -9.93 16.43 -11.27
C ALA A 34 -9.40 15.00 -10.99
N GLU A 35 -10.27 14.05 -10.67
CA GLU A 35 -9.88 12.64 -10.50
C GLU A 35 -9.57 11.98 -11.84
N ALA A 36 -10.31 12.34 -12.90
CA ALA A 36 -10.03 11.89 -14.26
C ALA A 36 -8.68 12.42 -14.79
N GLU A 37 -8.37 13.69 -14.55
CA GLU A 37 -7.06 14.28 -14.86
C GLU A 37 -5.93 13.63 -14.06
N ARG A 38 -6.13 13.38 -12.76
CA ARG A 38 -5.16 12.66 -11.92
C ARG A 38 -4.88 11.25 -12.45
N ARG A 39 -5.91 10.50 -12.86
CA ARG A 39 -5.72 9.17 -13.47
C ARG A 39 -4.99 9.24 -14.81
N ALA A 40 -5.19 10.29 -15.61
CA ALA A 40 -4.49 10.46 -16.88
C ALA A 40 -2.98 10.73 -16.69
N LEU A 41 -2.59 11.39 -15.60
CA LEU A 41 -1.20 11.71 -15.27
C LEU A 41 -0.51 10.64 -14.42
N GLN A 42 -1.27 9.67 -13.91
CA GLN A 42 -0.80 8.65 -12.99
C GLN A 42 0.15 7.67 -13.68
N GLU A 43 1.37 7.56 -13.15
CA GLU A 43 2.32 6.49 -13.47
C GLU A 43 2.68 5.75 -12.18
N TYR A 44 2.74 4.42 -12.26
CA TYR A 44 3.15 3.60 -11.14
C TYR A 44 4.63 3.28 -11.20
N ILE A 45 5.34 3.58 -10.12
CA ILE A 45 6.77 3.36 -9.99
C ILE A 45 7.02 2.44 -8.79
N PRO A 46 7.55 1.21 -9.01
CA PRO A 46 7.98 0.35 -7.92
C PRO A 46 9.23 0.96 -7.27
N GLY A 47 9.20 1.05 -5.94
CA GLY A 47 10.35 1.46 -5.16
C GLY A 47 11.32 0.31 -4.89
N GLU A 48 12.31 0.62 -4.07
CA GLU A 48 13.37 -0.32 -3.71
C GLU A 48 13.07 -1.00 -2.37
N LEU A 49 13.64 -2.20 -2.18
CA LEU A 49 13.63 -2.86 -0.89
C LEU A 49 14.61 -2.13 0.03
N ILE A 50 14.10 -1.50 1.07
CA ILE A 50 14.90 -0.81 2.07
C ILE A 50 14.91 -1.61 3.38
N THR A 51 16.08 -1.62 4.01
CA THR A 51 16.30 -2.31 5.29
C THR A 51 16.74 -1.29 6.32
N VAL A 52 15.93 -1.13 7.37
CA VAL A 52 16.12 -0.11 8.41
C VAL A 52 16.41 -0.80 9.74
N PRO A 53 17.51 -0.46 10.44
CA PRO A 53 17.78 -1.05 11.75
C PRO A 53 16.80 -0.53 12.80
N VAL A 54 16.26 -1.45 13.61
CA VAL A 54 15.42 -1.10 14.76
C VAL A 54 16.33 -1.03 15.99
N ILE A 55 16.50 0.19 16.53
CA ILE A 55 17.40 0.47 17.65
C ILE A 55 16.59 0.80 18.91
N THR A 56 16.83 0.01 19.97
CA THR A 56 16.25 0.21 21.31
C THR A 56 17.37 0.11 22.34
N ASP A 57 17.39 1.05 23.28
CA ASP A 57 18.41 1.13 24.36
C ASP A 57 19.86 1.10 23.85
N GLY A 58 20.12 1.74 22.70
CA GLY A 58 21.44 1.82 22.09
C GLY A 58 21.92 0.53 21.40
N ALA A 59 21.07 -0.50 21.32
CA ALA A 59 21.37 -1.76 20.64
C ALA A 59 20.41 -2.03 19.47
N VAL A 60 20.95 -2.64 18.41
CA VAL A 60 20.15 -3.13 17.27
C VAL A 60 19.39 -4.38 17.72
N GLN A 61 18.06 -4.30 17.70
CA GLN A 61 17.15 -5.38 18.09
C GLN A 61 16.70 -6.23 16.89
N GLY A 62 16.80 -5.68 15.69
CA GLY A 62 16.40 -6.33 14.45
C GLY A 62 16.43 -5.35 13.28
N TYR A 63 15.88 -5.78 12.16
CA TYR A 63 15.77 -5.00 10.94
C TYR A 63 14.34 -5.02 10.43
N PHE A 64 13.87 -3.84 10.08
CA PHE A 64 12.62 -3.63 9.42
C PHE A 64 12.85 -3.59 7.91
N LEU A 65 12.15 -4.46 7.17
CA LEU A 65 12.28 -4.61 5.73
C LEU A 65 11.00 -4.09 5.11
N THR A 66 11.12 -3.13 4.20
CA THR A 66 9.95 -2.63 3.49
C THR A 66 10.25 -2.37 2.03
N LYS A 67 9.26 -2.69 1.19
CA LYS A 67 9.24 -2.32 -0.22
C LYS A 67 7.94 -1.57 -0.47
N LEU A 68 8.09 -0.31 -0.86
CA LEU A 68 6.98 0.57 -1.15
C LEU A 68 6.95 0.88 -2.64
N SER A 69 5.77 1.19 -3.14
CA SER A 69 5.56 1.63 -4.50
C SER A 69 4.64 2.82 -4.56
N PHE A 70 4.72 3.57 -5.65
CA PHE A 70 4.18 4.91 -5.72
C PHE A 70 3.37 5.10 -6.98
N SER A 71 2.16 5.59 -6.80
CA SER A 71 1.40 6.24 -7.85
C SER A 71 1.80 7.72 -7.88
N VAL A 72 2.31 8.20 -9.01
CA VAL A 72 2.91 9.53 -9.13
C VAL A 72 2.38 10.29 -10.33
N ASP A 73 2.52 11.62 -10.28
CA ASP A 73 2.43 12.48 -11.46
C ASP A 73 3.65 12.25 -12.37
N LYS A 74 3.41 11.65 -13.53
CA LYS A 74 4.43 11.32 -14.52
C LYS A 74 5.25 12.53 -14.98
N ALA A 75 4.61 13.68 -15.17
CA ALA A 75 5.28 14.87 -15.67
C ALA A 75 6.21 15.44 -14.61
N LYS A 76 5.73 15.53 -13.37
CA LYS A 76 6.52 16.02 -12.24
C LYS A 76 7.68 15.10 -11.91
N ALA A 77 7.44 13.78 -11.82
CA ALA A 77 8.49 12.81 -11.50
C ALA A 77 9.64 12.82 -12.52
N LYS A 78 9.37 13.10 -13.79
CA LYS A 78 10.37 13.20 -14.86
C LYS A 78 11.09 14.54 -14.92
N ALA A 79 10.49 15.60 -14.38
CA ALA A 79 11.04 16.95 -14.36
C ALA A 79 12.00 17.19 -13.17
N MET A 80 12.11 16.23 -12.24
CA MET A 80 12.98 16.35 -11.09
C MET A 80 14.47 16.31 -11.47
N ASP A 81 15.28 17.15 -10.82
CA ASP A 81 16.74 17.19 -11.02
C ASP A 81 17.43 15.90 -10.56
N VAL A 82 16.96 15.35 -9.42
CA VAL A 82 17.40 14.05 -8.91
C VAL A 82 16.32 13.04 -9.27
N PRO A 83 16.67 11.86 -9.81
CA PRO A 83 15.65 10.91 -10.20
C PRO A 83 14.78 10.49 -9.01
N PHE A 84 13.51 10.22 -9.32
CA PHE A 84 12.45 10.09 -8.31
C PHE A 84 12.76 8.99 -7.28
N LYS A 85 13.29 7.84 -7.74
CA LYS A 85 13.58 6.70 -6.86
C LYS A 85 14.63 7.04 -5.81
N GLU A 86 15.71 7.68 -6.22
CA GLU A 86 16.82 8.08 -5.35
C GLU A 86 16.36 9.12 -4.32
N SER A 87 15.54 10.08 -4.77
CA SER A 87 14.95 11.11 -3.90
C SER A 87 14.03 10.48 -2.85
N VAL A 88 13.15 9.57 -3.27
CA VAL A 88 12.21 8.89 -2.36
C VAL A 88 12.92 7.92 -1.43
N THR A 89 13.91 7.15 -1.89
CA THR A 89 14.68 6.24 -1.04
C THR A 89 15.37 7.02 0.08
N ASN A 90 16.04 8.14 -0.22
CA ASN A 90 16.66 8.98 0.81
C ASN A 90 15.62 9.51 1.81
N ALA A 91 14.51 10.05 1.30
CA ALA A 91 13.41 10.57 2.10
C ALA A 91 12.78 9.51 3.03
N LEU A 92 12.61 8.29 2.52
CA LEU A 92 12.09 7.17 3.32
C LEU A 92 13.03 6.79 4.47
N PHE A 93 14.35 6.83 4.27
CA PHE A 93 15.29 6.59 5.36
C PHE A 93 15.12 7.62 6.48
N ASP A 94 15.02 8.90 6.14
CA ASP A 94 14.77 9.98 7.12
C ASP A 94 13.46 9.75 7.89
N ILE A 95 12.39 9.38 7.18
CA ILE A 95 11.07 9.15 7.77
C ILE A 95 11.09 7.94 8.70
N LEU A 96 11.57 6.79 8.22
CA LEU A 96 11.48 5.52 8.93
C LEU A 96 12.43 5.46 10.13
N VAL A 97 13.64 6.02 10.00
CA VAL A 97 14.60 6.08 11.12
C VAL A 97 14.22 7.19 12.10
N GLY A 98 13.84 8.36 11.59
CA GLY A 98 13.64 9.56 12.42
C GLY A 98 12.35 9.54 13.24
N GLN A 99 11.24 9.04 12.68
CA GLN A 99 9.93 9.16 13.30
C GLN A 99 9.47 7.88 14.04
N LYS A 100 10.26 6.80 13.99
CA LYS A 100 9.93 5.49 14.61
C LYS A 100 8.48 5.08 14.34
N LEU A 101 8.05 5.16 13.08
CA LEU A 101 6.63 4.99 12.69
C LEU A 101 6.06 3.61 13.06
N ILE A 102 6.90 2.61 13.29
CA ILE A 102 6.49 1.26 13.65
C ILE A 102 7.19 0.88 14.95
N ASN A 103 6.40 0.70 16.00
CA ASN A 103 6.87 0.05 17.21
C ASN A 103 6.80 -1.46 17.02
N VAL A 104 7.91 -2.08 16.62
CA VAL A 104 7.94 -3.52 16.36
C VAL A 104 7.73 -4.36 17.63
N ALA A 105 8.00 -3.80 18.81
CA ALA A 105 7.74 -4.48 20.08
C ALA A 105 6.23 -4.58 20.38
N ASP A 106 5.41 -3.71 19.78
CA ASP A 106 3.96 -3.70 19.94
C ASP A 106 3.27 -3.19 18.67
N THR A 107 2.93 -4.13 17.79
CA THR A 107 2.22 -3.85 16.54
C THR A 107 0.70 -3.76 16.73
N SER A 108 0.16 -3.94 17.94
CA SER A 108 -1.30 -3.94 18.17
C SER A 108 -1.96 -2.62 17.78
N ASN A 109 -1.21 -1.52 17.83
CA ASN A 109 -1.64 -0.18 17.45
C ASN A 109 -1.22 0.21 16.02
N PHE A 110 -0.61 -0.70 15.26
CA PHE A 110 -0.16 -0.39 13.91
C PHE A 110 -1.36 -0.28 12.95
N ASP A 111 -1.45 0.86 12.28
CA ASP A 111 -2.48 1.15 11.30
C ASP A 111 -1.84 1.40 9.94
N LEU A 112 -2.04 0.46 9.01
CA LEU A 112 -1.49 0.51 7.66
C LEU A 112 -1.99 1.73 6.88
N ALA A 113 -3.27 2.11 7.02
CA ALA A 113 -3.83 3.25 6.30
C ALA A 113 -3.21 4.56 6.77
N SER A 114 -3.05 4.69 8.09
CA SER A 114 -2.37 5.82 8.71
C SER A 114 -0.89 5.87 8.30
N PHE A 115 -0.19 4.73 8.30
CA PHE A 115 1.18 4.63 7.83
C PHE A 115 1.34 5.13 6.38
N LYS A 116 0.52 4.63 5.45
CA LYS A 116 0.54 5.06 4.04
C LYS A 116 0.31 6.56 3.88
N THR A 117 -0.62 7.12 4.65
CA THR A 117 -0.93 8.55 4.64
C THR A 117 0.25 9.39 5.14
N ILE A 118 0.81 9.02 6.29
CA ILE A 118 1.98 9.71 6.87
C ILE A 118 3.17 9.66 5.91
N VAL A 119 3.48 8.49 5.34
CA VAL A 119 4.58 8.34 4.39
C VAL A 119 4.35 9.22 3.16
N LYS A 120 3.17 9.17 2.53
CA LYS A 120 2.83 10.02 1.38
C LYS A 120 3.02 11.50 1.69
N ASP A 121 2.48 11.97 2.81
CA ASP A 121 2.49 13.39 3.17
C ASP A 121 3.92 13.87 3.48
N GLN A 122 4.72 13.06 4.17
CA GLN A 122 6.13 13.38 4.45
C GLN A 122 6.98 13.36 3.18
N LEU A 123 6.76 12.41 2.28
CA LEU A 123 7.47 12.36 1.01
C LEU A 123 7.15 13.59 0.15
N ASN A 124 5.88 13.93 -0.05
CA ASN A 124 5.51 15.13 -0.80
C ASN A 124 6.05 16.41 -0.14
N LYS A 125 6.10 16.46 1.20
CA LYS A 125 6.72 17.58 1.92
C LYS A 125 8.23 17.70 1.64
N GLN A 126 8.96 16.58 1.59
CA GLN A 126 10.39 16.60 1.25
C GLN A 126 10.63 16.90 -0.23
N LEU A 127 9.76 16.43 -1.12
CA LEU A 127 9.77 16.75 -2.55
C LEU A 127 9.33 18.19 -2.85
N ARG A 128 8.71 18.88 -1.87
CA ARG A 128 8.19 20.26 -1.95
C ARG A 128 7.13 20.46 -3.05
N ASP A 129 6.51 19.38 -3.49
CA ASP A 129 5.45 19.37 -4.49
C ASP A 129 4.56 18.13 -4.26
N GLU A 130 3.31 18.20 -4.71
CA GLU A 130 2.39 17.07 -4.72
C GLU A 130 2.71 16.19 -5.94
N VAL A 131 3.74 15.35 -5.81
CA VAL A 131 4.22 14.41 -6.84
C VAL A 131 3.61 13.02 -6.65
N ILE A 132 3.43 12.59 -5.40
CA ILE A 132 2.95 11.26 -5.04
C ILE A 132 1.46 11.34 -4.72
N PHE A 133 0.65 10.62 -5.50
CA PHE A 133 -0.79 10.50 -5.28
C PHE A 133 -1.11 9.41 -4.27
N GLN A 134 -0.46 8.24 -4.37
CA GLN A 134 -0.70 7.11 -3.47
C GLN A 134 0.60 6.35 -3.19
N VAL A 135 0.70 5.81 -1.99
CA VAL A 135 1.75 4.87 -1.56
C VAL A 135 1.10 3.51 -1.41
N LEU A 136 1.70 2.47 -1.98
CA LEU A 136 1.27 1.09 -1.81
C LEU A 136 2.39 0.33 -1.10
N VAL A 137 2.00 -0.56 -0.19
CA VAL A 137 2.93 -1.40 0.55
C VAL A 137 3.05 -2.75 -0.14
N GLU A 138 4.16 -3.00 -0.83
CA GLU A 138 4.42 -4.31 -1.43
C GLU A 138 4.92 -5.32 -0.38
N GLN A 139 5.80 -4.87 0.50
CA GLN A 139 6.40 -5.70 1.54
C GLN A 139 6.56 -4.90 2.83
N LEU A 140 6.19 -5.50 3.95
CA LEU A 140 6.33 -4.95 5.30
C LEU A 140 6.63 -6.10 6.26
N GLU A 141 7.91 -6.24 6.62
CA GLU A 141 8.41 -7.39 7.36
C GLU A 141 9.39 -6.98 8.45
N TYR A 142 9.54 -7.83 9.45
CA TYR A 142 10.53 -7.67 10.50
C TYR A 142 11.39 -8.92 10.65
N LEU A 143 12.70 -8.70 10.77
CA LEU A 143 13.69 -9.70 11.14
C LEU A 143 14.28 -9.36 12.48
N SER A 144 14.07 -10.20 13.49
CA SER A 144 14.68 -10.00 14.80
C SER A 144 16.20 -10.31 14.76
N LYS A 145 16.94 -9.81 15.75
CA LYS A 145 18.38 -10.12 15.91
C LYS A 145 18.65 -11.63 15.93
N THR A 146 17.75 -12.42 16.54
CA THR A 146 17.88 -13.88 16.58
C THR A 146 17.60 -14.51 15.21
N ASP A 147 16.67 -13.98 14.43
CA ASP A 147 16.42 -14.41 13.05
C ASP A 147 17.63 -14.13 12.15
N VAL A 148 18.22 -12.95 12.25
CA VAL A 148 19.43 -12.59 11.49
C VAL A 148 20.61 -13.49 11.88
N ALA A 149 20.84 -13.68 13.18
CA ALA A 149 21.91 -14.57 13.65
C ALA A 149 21.71 -16.00 13.16
N ARG A 150 20.47 -16.48 13.08
CA ARG A 150 20.17 -17.79 12.50
C ARG A 150 20.46 -17.83 11.01
N ILE A 151 19.95 -16.88 10.23
CA ILE A 151 20.16 -16.78 8.77
C ILE A 151 21.65 -16.80 8.44
N ALA A 152 22.46 -16.03 9.18
CA ALA A 152 23.90 -15.98 9.03
C ALA A 152 24.61 -17.33 9.33
N ASN A 153 24.06 -18.14 10.23
CA ASN A 153 24.61 -19.43 10.63
C ASN A 153 23.93 -20.63 9.93
N SER A 154 23.06 -20.40 8.94
CA SER A 154 22.16 -21.39 8.32
C SER A 154 22.82 -22.37 7.34
N ALA A 155 24.07 -22.80 7.60
CA ALA A 155 24.67 -23.86 6.79
C ALA A 155 23.90 -25.20 6.87
N ASN A 156 22.97 -25.38 7.84
CA ASN A 156 22.18 -26.61 8.01
C ASN A 156 20.77 -26.47 8.64
N GLU A 157 20.20 -25.28 8.80
CA GLU A 157 18.81 -25.13 9.31
C GLU A 157 17.83 -24.69 8.21
N LYS A 158 16.58 -25.21 8.25
CA LYS A 158 15.51 -24.80 7.33
C LYS A 158 15.22 -23.31 7.49
N GLN A 159 15.43 -22.52 6.44
CA GLN A 159 15.12 -21.09 6.39
C GLN A 159 13.66 -20.86 6.80
N ARG A 160 13.45 -20.14 7.91
CA ARG A 160 12.13 -19.63 8.27
C ARG A 160 11.89 -18.35 7.50
N LYS A 161 10.70 -18.21 6.91
CA LYS A 161 10.30 -16.99 6.20
C LYS A 161 10.20 -15.83 7.21
N PRO A 162 10.53 -14.60 6.79
CA PRO A 162 10.28 -13.40 7.60
C PRO A 162 8.83 -13.34 8.08
N VAL A 163 8.60 -12.74 9.25
CA VAL A 163 7.27 -12.60 9.80
C VAL A 163 6.62 -11.36 9.19
N PRO A 164 5.48 -11.50 8.48
CA PRO A 164 4.75 -10.35 7.94
C PRO A 164 4.20 -9.51 9.09
N ILE A 165 4.21 -8.18 8.93
CA ILE A 165 3.52 -7.30 9.88
C ILE A 165 2.01 -7.42 9.68
N VAL A 166 1.30 -7.52 10.78
CA VAL A 166 -0.17 -7.59 10.82
C VAL A 166 -0.70 -6.24 11.31
N ASP A 167 -1.74 -5.74 10.65
CA ASP A 167 -2.41 -4.50 11.05
C ASP A 167 -3.36 -4.72 12.24
N LYS A 168 -3.92 -3.63 12.78
CA LYS A 168 -4.91 -3.67 13.87
C LYS A 168 -6.18 -4.48 13.56
N ASN A 169 -6.47 -4.77 12.29
CA ASN A 169 -7.63 -5.55 11.86
C ASN A 169 -7.32 -7.05 11.75
N GLY A 170 -6.04 -7.44 11.90
CA GLY A 170 -5.59 -8.83 11.75
C GLY A 170 -5.16 -9.19 10.34
N ASP A 171 -5.14 -8.22 9.41
CA ASP A 171 -4.74 -8.43 8.02
C ASP A 171 -3.24 -8.23 7.84
N THR A 172 -2.64 -8.97 6.90
CA THR A 172 -1.23 -8.75 6.53
C THR A 172 -1.08 -7.38 5.91
N ALA A 173 -0.09 -6.62 6.36
CA ALA A 173 0.22 -5.27 5.91
C ALA A 173 0.85 -5.24 4.51
N SER A 174 0.16 -5.79 3.52
CA SER A 174 0.56 -5.81 2.11
C SER A 174 -0.63 -5.47 1.23
N ASP A 175 -0.47 -4.48 0.35
CA ASP A 175 -1.44 -4.16 -0.69
C ASP A 175 -1.19 -5.06 -1.92
N GLN A 176 -2.27 -5.45 -2.61
CA GLN A 176 -2.14 -6.09 -3.91
C GLN A 176 -2.06 -5.02 -5.01
N MET A 177 -1.02 -5.08 -5.84
CA MET A 177 -0.92 -4.24 -7.04
C MET A 177 -2.13 -4.44 -7.98
N PRO A 178 -2.58 -3.39 -8.71
CA PRO A 178 -3.59 -3.51 -9.74
C PRO A 178 -3.22 -4.57 -10.80
N GLU A 179 -4.19 -5.38 -11.23
CA GLU A 179 -4.01 -6.47 -12.22
C GLU A 179 -3.32 -6.01 -13.52
N SER A 180 -3.60 -4.79 -13.98
CA SER A 180 -3.00 -4.20 -15.18
C SER A 180 -1.49 -3.97 -15.04
N GLU A 181 -1.01 -3.67 -13.83
CA GLU A 181 0.40 -3.38 -13.56
C GLU A 181 1.18 -4.65 -13.19
N LYS A 182 0.54 -5.63 -12.54
CA LYS A 182 1.11 -6.97 -12.32
C LYS A 182 1.56 -7.62 -13.64
N ARG A 183 0.77 -7.47 -14.70
CA ARG A 183 1.10 -7.97 -16.04
C ARG A 183 2.24 -7.21 -16.71
N ALA A 184 2.32 -5.89 -16.50
CA ALA A 184 3.40 -5.06 -17.03
C ALA A 184 4.74 -5.36 -16.34
N ALA A 185 4.73 -5.57 -15.02
CA ALA A 185 5.91 -5.97 -14.26
C ALA A 185 6.40 -7.39 -14.60
N ALA A 186 5.47 -8.33 -14.85
CA ALA A 186 5.82 -9.70 -15.25
C ALA A 186 6.33 -9.81 -16.70
N ALA A 187 5.96 -8.88 -17.58
CA ALA A 187 6.41 -8.84 -18.98
C ALA A 187 7.78 -8.16 -19.18
N GLY A 188 8.38 -7.65 -18.09
CA GLY A 188 9.69 -6.98 -18.10
C GLY A 188 10.87 -7.87 -17.71
N HIS A 189 10.71 -9.21 -17.69
CA HIS A 189 11.77 -10.18 -17.46
C HIS A 189 12.12 -10.96 -18.73
#